data_AF-A0A930ATA4-F1
#
_entry.id   AF-A0A930ATA4-F1
#
_cell.length_a   1.000
_cell.length_b   1.000
_cell.length_c   1.000
_cell.angle_alpha   90.00
_cell.angle_beta   90.00
_cell.angle_gamma   90.00
#
_symmetry.space_group_name_H-M   'P 1'
#
loop_
_entity.id
_entity.type
_entity.pdbx_description
1 polymer ?
#
loop_
_entity_poly.entity_id
_entity_poly.type
_entity_poly.pdbx_seq_one_letter_code
_entity_poly.pdbx_strand_id
1 'polypeptide(L)'
;YQLQDAASAIRHEIENAEFDEERLAFIEERLDVYYQLKRKYGDDAEEILAFQDKARDALNKIENKEALIAETEKVLKKATLEAFAIAENISSIRREVAKRLEADIVSELHGLYMENAQFAIQFKTSEALLETGIDLVEFYISTNKGEPLKPLSKIVSGGELSRITLAMKSIFTKEQLVGTIIFDEVDTGVSGRVAQAIASKMHYISEYAQVLSITHLPQVASMADTHIHIEKVEEGERTHTILKVMDEEERTEEIARMLSGTTITALTLENAKELLQISNAIKQENDTRAEGERK
;
A
#
# COMPACT_ATOMS: atom_id res chain seq x y z
N TYR A 1 4.38 -102.90 12.92
CA TYR A 1 5.25 -102.46 14.03
C TYR A 1 5.41 -100.95 14.08
N GLN A 2 6.16 -100.29 13.18
CA GLN A 2 6.34 -98.82 13.25
C GLN A 2 5.05 -97.98 13.29
N LEU A 3 4.01 -98.40 12.55
CA LEU A 3 2.71 -97.71 12.53
C LEU A 3 1.93 -97.89 13.85
N GLN A 4 2.16 -99.00 14.54
CA GLN A 4 1.59 -99.32 15.85
C GLN A 4 2.29 -98.54 16.95
N ASP A 5 3.62 -98.41 16.88
CA ASP A 5 4.41 -97.58 17.80
C ASP A 5 4.07 -96.09 17.63
N ALA A 6 3.95 -95.60 16.39
CA ALA A 6 3.50 -94.24 16.12
C ALA A 6 2.07 -93.99 16.65
N ALA A 7 1.15 -94.94 16.45
CA ALA A 7 -0.20 -94.86 17.00
C ALA A 7 -0.21 -94.89 18.54
N SER A 8 0.68 -95.67 19.16
CA SER A 8 0.82 -95.73 20.62
C SER A 8 1.44 -94.45 21.20
N ALA A 9 2.43 -93.87 20.51
CA ALA A 9 3.04 -92.60 20.91
C ALA A 9 2.02 -91.44 20.80
N ILE A 10 1.27 -91.37 19.70
CA ILE A 10 0.19 -90.38 19.54
C ILE A 10 -0.89 -90.58 20.61
N ARG A 11 -1.26 -91.82 20.91
CA ARG A 11 -2.27 -92.12 21.94
C ARG A 11 -1.76 -91.75 23.33
N HIS A 12 -0.49 -91.97 23.63
CA HIS A 12 0.13 -91.58 24.89
C HIS A 12 0.24 -90.05 25.03
N GLU A 13 0.57 -89.33 23.96
CA GLU A 13 0.55 -87.86 23.95
C GLU A 13 -0.88 -87.30 24.11
N ILE A 14 -1.90 -87.96 23.53
CA ILE A 14 -3.32 -87.59 23.73
C ILE A 14 -3.79 -87.90 25.16
N GLU A 15 -3.35 -89.02 25.74
CA GLU A 15 -3.67 -89.39 27.13
C GLU A 15 -2.93 -88.51 28.16
N ASN A 16 -1.73 -88.01 27.81
CA ASN A 16 -0.94 -87.09 28.64
C ASN A 16 -1.27 -85.61 28.36
N ALA A 17 -2.08 -85.32 27.33
CA ALA A 17 -2.63 -83.99 27.12
C ALA A 17 -3.70 -83.73 28.18
N GLU A 18 -3.27 -83.33 29.38
CA GLU A 18 -4.16 -82.78 30.40
C GLU A 18 -4.82 -81.52 29.83
N PHE A 19 -6.07 -81.66 29.40
CA PHE A 19 -6.93 -80.53 29.10
C PHE A 19 -7.24 -79.82 30.41
N ASP A 20 -6.46 -78.80 30.70
CA ASP A 20 -6.72 -77.87 31.80
C ASP A 20 -7.94 -77.02 31.42
N GLU A 21 -9.12 -77.49 31.81
CA GLU A 21 -10.41 -76.81 31.57
C GLU A 21 -10.44 -75.40 32.18
N GLU A 22 -9.77 -75.18 33.31
CA GLU A 22 -9.66 -73.87 33.94
C GLU A 22 -8.81 -72.93 33.09
N ARG A 23 -7.70 -73.43 32.54
CA ARG A 23 -6.85 -72.68 31.62
C ARG A 23 -7.54 -72.35 30.31
N LEU A 24 -8.31 -73.29 29.75
CA LEU A 24 -9.09 -73.05 28.53
C LEU A 24 -10.14 -71.95 28.77
N ALA A 25 -10.92 -72.06 29.84
CA ALA A 25 -11.91 -71.05 30.21
C ALA A 25 -11.29 -69.67 30.41
N PHE A 26 -10.12 -69.60 31.06
CA PHE A 26 -9.37 -68.35 31.21
C PHE A 26 -8.93 -67.75 29.86
N ILE A 27 -8.47 -68.58 28.91
CA ILE A 27 -8.05 -68.12 27.58
C ILE A 27 -9.25 -67.61 26.78
N GLU A 28 -10.38 -68.33 26.82
CA GLU A 28 -11.63 -67.92 26.16
C GLU A 28 -12.13 -66.56 26.69
N GLU A 29 -12.12 -66.37 28.02
CA GLU A 29 -12.48 -65.09 28.65
C GLU A 29 -11.55 -63.94 28.18
N ARG A 30 -10.24 -64.21 28.11
CA ARG A 30 -9.25 -63.24 27.62
C ARG A 30 -9.47 -62.89 26.14
N LEU A 31 -9.82 -63.87 25.31
CA LEU A 31 -10.12 -63.67 23.89
C LEU A 31 -11.41 -62.88 23.70
N ASP A 32 -12.44 -63.13 24.50
CA ASP A 32 -13.68 -62.36 24.46
C ASP A 32 -13.45 -60.88 24.79
N VAL A 33 -12.66 -60.58 25.82
CA VAL A 33 -12.24 -59.20 26.13
C VAL A 33 -11.50 -58.58 24.95
N TYR A 34 -10.56 -59.31 24.35
CA TYR A 34 -9.81 -58.83 23.19
C TYR A 34 -10.72 -58.56 21.99
N TYR A 35 -11.66 -59.43 21.65
CA TYR A 35 -12.59 -59.24 20.54
C TYR A 35 -13.55 -58.07 20.78
N GLN A 36 -13.99 -57.85 22.03
CA GLN A 36 -14.79 -56.68 22.38
C GLN A 36 -14.01 -55.38 22.22
N LEU A 37 -12.74 -55.35 22.65
CA LEU A 37 -11.85 -54.20 22.45
C LEU A 37 -11.57 -53.98 20.96
N LYS A 38 -11.30 -55.06 20.22
CA LYS A 38 -11.07 -55.03 18.77
C LYS A 38 -12.24 -54.38 18.04
N ARG A 39 -13.46 -54.84 18.32
CA ARG A 39 -14.68 -54.29 17.71
C ARG A 39 -14.90 -52.79 17.98
N LYS A 40 -14.39 -52.27 19.09
CA LYS A 40 -14.63 -50.88 19.52
C LYS A 40 -13.48 -49.91 19.21
N TYR A 41 -12.24 -50.38 19.21
CA TYR A 41 -11.07 -49.51 19.34
C TYR A 41 -9.91 -49.78 18.36
N GLY A 42 -9.99 -50.83 17.52
CA GLY A 42 -8.97 -51.09 16.48
C GLY A 42 -8.93 -52.56 16.05
N ASP A 43 -8.45 -52.86 14.85
CA ASP A 43 -8.46 -54.22 14.29
C ASP A 43 -7.39 -55.15 14.88
N ASP A 44 -6.42 -54.61 15.60
CA ASP A 44 -5.39 -55.35 16.33
C ASP A 44 -4.97 -54.66 17.64
N ALA A 45 -4.06 -55.30 18.38
CA ALA A 45 -3.59 -54.81 19.67
C ALA A 45 -2.85 -53.46 19.58
N GLU A 46 -2.15 -53.18 18.48
CA GLU A 46 -1.41 -51.93 18.30
C GLU A 46 -2.39 -50.76 18.11
N GLU A 47 -3.42 -50.96 17.28
CA GLU A 47 -4.46 -49.95 17.07
C GLU A 47 -5.26 -49.66 18.34
N ILE A 48 -5.61 -50.70 19.12
CA ILE A 48 -6.32 -50.55 20.40
C ILE A 48 -5.49 -49.71 21.39
N LEU A 49 -4.19 -49.97 21.50
CA LEU A 49 -3.29 -49.21 22.37
C LEU A 49 -3.09 -47.77 21.88
N ALA A 50 -2.95 -47.57 20.57
CA ALA A 50 -2.89 -46.24 19.98
C ALA A 50 -4.18 -45.43 20.23
N PHE A 51 -5.34 -46.09 20.20
CA PHE A 51 -6.61 -45.46 20.60
C PHE A 51 -6.62 -45.11 22.08
N GLN A 52 -6.15 -46.00 22.97
CA GLN A 52 -6.05 -45.72 24.39
C GLN A 52 -5.21 -44.47 24.67
N ASP A 53 -4.04 -44.33 24.03
CA ASP A 53 -3.18 -43.18 24.21
C ASP A 53 -3.84 -41.90 23.69
N LYS A 54 -4.47 -41.94 22.50
CA LYS A 54 -5.28 -40.81 21.99
C LYS A 54 -6.41 -40.42 22.93
N ALA A 55 -7.12 -41.40 23.49
CA ALA A 55 -8.24 -41.17 24.41
C ALA A 55 -7.74 -40.60 25.75
N ARG A 56 -6.61 -41.08 26.25
CA ARG A 56 -5.95 -40.55 27.45
C ARG A 56 -5.52 -39.10 27.25
N ASP A 57 -4.91 -38.78 26.11
CA ASP A 57 -4.54 -37.39 25.77
C ASP A 57 -5.76 -36.48 25.61
N ALA A 58 -6.84 -36.97 24.98
CA ALA A 58 -8.09 -36.24 24.86
C ALA A 58 -8.73 -35.99 26.23
N LEU A 59 -8.76 -36.99 27.11
CA LEU A 59 -9.27 -36.88 28.48
C LEU A 59 -8.45 -35.86 29.27
N ASN A 60 -7.11 -35.94 29.23
CA ASN A 60 -6.23 -34.98 29.88
C ASN A 60 -6.49 -33.54 29.42
N LYS A 61 -6.73 -33.32 28.12
CA LYS A 61 -7.06 -31.99 27.58
C LYS A 61 -8.42 -31.50 28.07
N ILE A 62 -9.40 -32.38 28.25
CA ILE A 62 -10.74 -32.03 28.75
C ILE A 62 -10.65 -31.70 30.24
N GLU A 63 -9.98 -32.54 31.03
CA GLU A 63 -9.81 -32.34 32.48
C GLU A 63 -9.02 -31.07 32.80
N ASN A 64 -8.02 -30.73 31.99
CA ASN A 64 -7.19 -29.53 32.16
C ASN A 64 -7.61 -28.36 31.27
N LYS A 65 -8.81 -28.41 30.66
CA LYS A 65 -9.28 -27.40 29.70
C LYS A 65 -9.30 -26.00 30.30
N GLU A 66 -9.78 -25.87 31.54
CA GLU A 66 -9.90 -24.57 32.22
C GLU A 66 -8.51 -23.95 32.46
N ALA A 67 -7.54 -24.76 32.89
CA ALA A 67 -6.16 -24.31 33.07
C ALA A 67 -5.52 -23.89 31.74
N LEU A 68 -5.76 -24.64 30.65
CA LEU A 68 -5.26 -24.29 29.32
C LEU A 68 -5.89 -23.00 28.78
N ILE A 69 -7.20 -22.80 28.99
CA ILE A 69 -7.89 -21.56 28.63
C ILE A 69 -7.30 -20.39 29.40
N ALA A 70 -7.15 -20.51 30.72
CA ALA A 70 -6.62 -19.45 31.56
C ALA A 70 -5.18 -19.06 31.16
N GLU A 71 -4.32 -20.03 30.86
CA GLU A 71 -2.96 -19.74 30.40
C GLU A 71 -2.96 -19.10 29.00
N THR A 72 -3.82 -19.58 28.09
CA THR A 72 -3.95 -19.00 26.74
C THR A 72 -4.49 -17.56 26.80
N GLU A 73 -5.47 -17.29 27.65
CA GLU A 73 -6.00 -15.93 27.88
C GLU A 73 -4.93 -15.01 28.46
N LYS A 74 -4.07 -15.51 29.35
CA LYS A 74 -2.94 -14.74 29.90
C LYS A 74 -1.90 -14.41 28.83
N VAL A 75 -1.56 -15.37 27.97
CA VAL A 75 -0.66 -15.17 26.83
C VAL A 75 -1.26 -14.16 25.85
N LEU A 76 -2.53 -14.32 25.49
CA LEU A 76 -3.26 -13.39 24.62
C LEU A 76 -3.27 -11.98 25.21
N LYS A 77 -3.60 -11.83 26.50
CA LYS A 77 -3.60 -10.53 27.18
C LYS A 77 -2.22 -9.87 27.15
N LYS A 78 -1.16 -10.62 27.41
CA LYS A 78 0.22 -10.12 27.36
C LYS A 78 0.58 -9.65 25.95
N ALA A 79 0.35 -10.48 24.93
CA ALA A 79 0.64 -10.15 23.54
C ALA A 79 -0.17 -8.93 23.07
N THR A 80 -1.44 -8.83 23.46
CA THR A 80 -2.29 -7.67 23.16
C THR A 80 -1.72 -6.39 23.78
N LEU A 81 -1.31 -6.41 25.06
CA LEU A 81 -0.72 -5.24 25.72
C LEU A 81 0.58 -4.79 25.04
N GLU A 82 1.44 -5.74 24.66
CA GLU A 82 2.68 -5.45 23.94
C GLU A 82 2.40 -4.84 22.56
N ALA A 83 1.42 -5.37 21.83
CA ALA A 83 1.03 -4.85 20.52
C ALA A 83 0.43 -3.44 20.62
N PHE A 84 -0.40 -3.17 21.63
CA PHE A 84 -0.93 -1.82 21.89
C PHE A 84 0.19 -0.83 22.24
N ALA A 85 1.16 -1.22 23.07
CA ALA A 85 2.30 -0.36 23.40
C ALA A 85 3.13 0.00 22.15
N ILE A 86 3.33 -0.95 21.23
CA ILE A 86 3.99 -0.69 19.95
C ILE A 86 3.14 0.27 19.10
N ALA A 87 1.83 0.06 19.03
CA ALA A 87 0.93 0.91 18.25
C ALA A 87 0.86 2.35 18.80
N GLU A 88 0.92 2.53 20.12
CA GLU A 88 1.03 3.84 20.76
C GLU A 88 2.33 4.55 20.39
N ASN A 89 3.45 3.83 20.36
CA ASN A 89 4.73 4.39 19.92
C ASN A 89 4.67 4.84 18.45
N ILE A 90 4.07 4.02 17.57
CA ILE A 90 3.84 4.39 16.16
C ILE A 90 2.96 5.64 16.07
N SER A 91 1.88 5.73 16.85
CA SER A 91 0.99 6.90 16.88
C SER A 91 1.73 8.18 17.29
N SER A 92 2.61 8.09 18.29
CA SER A 92 3.46 9.22 18.72
C SER A 92 4.35 9.72 17.58
N ILE A 93 5.09 8.80 16.93
CA ILE A 93 5.97 9.12 15.80
C ILE A 93 5.17 9.75 14.65
N ARG A 94 4.00 9.18 14.33
CA ARG A 94 3.12 9.71 13.27
C ARG A 94 2.69 11.14 13.55
N ARG A 95 2.30 11.46 14.79
CA ARG A 95 1.87 12.81 15.17
C ARG A 95 3.01 13.83 15.13
N GLU A 96 4.23 13.39 15.43
CA GLU A 96 5.42 14.24 15.29
C GLU A 96 5.73 14.54 13.82
N VAL A 97 5.77 13.51 12.98
CA VAL A 97 5.99 13.65 11.53
C VAL A 97 4.87 14.44 10.88
N ALA A 98 3.63 14.26 11.32
CA ALA A 98 2.46 14.98 10.80
C ALA A 98 2.61 16.50 10.94
N LYS A 99 3.10 17.00 12.07
CA LYS A 99 3.32 18.45 12.27
C LYS A 99 4.33 19.03 11.30
N ARG A 100 5.40 18.29 11.01
CA ARG A 100 6.39 18.68 10.01
C ARG A 100 5.78 18.68 8.61
N LEU A 101 5.08 17.61 8.26
CA LEU A 101 4.43 17.46 6.97
C LEU A 101 3.37 18.54 6.74
N GLU A 102 2.59 18.91 7.77
CA GLU A 102 1.65 20.02 7.72
C GLU A 102 2.35 21.33 7.36
N ALA A 103 3.46 21.66 8.04
CA ALA A 103 4.22 22.86 7.78
C ALA A 103 4.82 22.88 6.36
N ASP A 104 5.37 21.75 5.92
CA ASP A 104 5.95 21.60 4.58
C ASP A 104 4.87 21.77 3.50
N ILE A 105 3.71 21.12 3.65
CA ILE A 105 2.59 21.27 2.71
C ILE A 105 2.09 22.71 2.68
N VAL A 106 1.92 23.37 3.83
CA VAL A 106 1.49 24.78 3.87
C VAL A 106 2.52 25.69 3.19
N SER A 107 3.81 25.45 3.40
CA SER A 107 4.88 26.20 2.72
C SER A 107 4.81 26.03 1.21
N GLU A 108 4.62 24.81 0.72
CA GLU A 108 4.49 24.51 -0.70
C GLU A 108 3.24 25.15 -1.31
N LEU A 109 2.11 25.15 -0.60
CA LEU A 109 0.87 25.82 -1.00
C LEU A 109 1.01 27.35 -1.04
N HIS A 110 1.73 27.95 -0.08
CA HIS A 110 2.05 29.38 -0.13
C HIS A 110 2.89 29.72 -1.36
N GLY A 111 3.84 28.86 -1.73
CA GLY A 111 4.61 28.98 -2.96
C GLY A 111 3.76 28.93 -4.23
N LEU A 112 2.55 28.35 -4.16
CA LEU A 112 1.54 28.36 -5.23
C LEU A 112 0.53 29.51 -5.11
N TYR A 113 0.88 30.57 -4.36
CA TYR A 113 0.03 31.74 -4.08
C TYR A 113 -1.28 31.42 -3.35
N MET A 114 -1.32 30.33 -2.58
CA MET A 114 -2.42 29.99 -1.70
C MET A 114 -2.12 30.45 -0.27
N GLU A 115 -1.84 31.74 -0.08
CA GLU A 115 -1.33 32.35 1.19
C GLU A 115 -2.24 32.13 2.42
N ASN A 116 -3.52 31.85 2.21
CA ASN A 116 -4.47 31.61 3.28
C ASN A 116 -4.79 30.13 3.47
N ALA A 117 -4.10 29.25 2.74
CA ALA A 117 -4.35 27.82 2.83
C ALA A 117 -3.88 27.28 4.18
N GLN A 118 -4.69 26.41 4.77
CA GLN A 118 -4.39 25.69 5.99
C GLN A 118 -4.50 24.21 5.72
N PHE A 119 -3.57 23.44 6.25
CA PHE A 119 -3.57 21.98 6.14
C PHE A 119 -3.44 21.38 7.55
N ALA A 120 -4.19 20.32 7.81
CA ALA A 120 -4.17 19.61 9.09
C ALA A 120 -4.36 18.11 8.86
N ILE A 121 -3.63 17.31 9.62
CA ILE A 121 -3.72 15.85 9.64
C ILE A 121 -4.45 15.47 10.92
N GLN A 122 -5.68 14.99 10.78
CA GLN A 122 -6.52 14.60 11.89
C GLN A 122 -6.31 13.13 12.22
N PHE A 123 -6.22 12.84 13.51
CA PHE A 123 -6.02 11.49 14.04
C PHE A 123 -7.21 11.11 14.93
N LYS A 124 -7.90 10.03 14.58
CA LYS A 124 -8.88 9.38 15.46
C LYS A 124 -8.30 8.06 15.95
N THR A 125 -8.18 7.90 17.26
CA THR A 125 -7.72 6.65 17.86
C THR A 125 -8.83 5.59 17.77
N SER A 126 -8.50 4.43 17.21
CA SER A 126 -9.35 3.26 17.16
C SER A 126 -9.33 2.52 18.51
N GLU A 127 -10.48 2.01 18.94
CA GLU A 127 -10.57 1.14 20.13
C GLU A 127 -9.96 -0.25 19.88
N ALA A 128 -9.93 -0.68 18.61
CA ALA A 128 -9.34 -1.94 18.19
C ALA A 128 -7.96 -1.70 17.54
N LEU A 129 -7.05 -2.66 17.76
CA LEU A 129 -5.79 -2.72 17.02
C LEU A 129 -6.07 -3.11 15.57
N LEU A 130 -5.75 -2.21 14.63
CA LEU A 130 -5.84 -2.46 13.20
C LEU A 130 -4.50 -2.97 12.67
N GLU A 131 -4.48 -3.49 11.45
CA GLU A 131 -3.25 -3.89 10.75
C GLU A 131 -2.24 -2.73 10.66
N THR A 132 -2.73 -1.50 10.55
CA THR A 132 -1.91 -0.28 10.46
C THR A 132 -1.69 0.41 11.81
N GLY A 133 -2.03 -0.21 12.93
CA GLY A 133 -1.93 0.35 14.29
C GLY A 133 -3.26 0.87 14.82
N ILE A 134 -3.23 1.90 15.66
CA ILE A 134 -4.42 2.43 16.35
C ILE A 134 -4.93 3.77 15.77
N ASP A 135 -4.29 4.31 14.75
CA ASP A 135 -4.67 5.60 14.17
C ASP A 135 -5.52 5.44 12.92
N LEU A 136 -6.66 6.11 12.91
CA LEU A 136 -7.40 6.46 11.70
C LEU A 136 -7.00 7.90 11.33
N VAL A 137 -6.34 8.04 10.19
CA VAL A 137 -5.75 9.31 9.75
C VAL A 137 -6.56 9.88 8.58
N GLU A 138 -6.87 11.17 8.63
CA GLU A 138 -7.57 11.88 7.57
C GLU A 138 -6.96 13.27 7.33
N PHE A 139 -6.83 13.66 6.06
CA PHE A 139 -6.25 14.95 5.66
C PHE A 139 -7.33 16.00 5.49
N TYR A 140 -7.13 17.14 6.12
CA TYR A 140 -8.02 18.28 6.14
C TYR A 140 -7.34 19.50 5.57
N ILE A 141 -8.12 20.33 4.88
CA ILE A 141 -7.62 21.52 4.22
C ILE A 141 -8.69 22.61 4.14
N SER A 142 -8.23 23.85 4.15
CA SER A 142 -9.00 25.04 3.85
C SER A 142 -8.17 25.86 2.87
N THR A 143 -8.74 26.23 1.73
CA THR A 143 -8.02 26.95 0.66
C THR A 143 -8.14 28.47 0.81
N ASN A 144 -9.16 28.95 1.52
CA ASN A 144 -9.52 30.35 1.63
C ASN A 144 -9.66 30.81 3.08
N LYS A 145 -9.36 32.09 3.32
CA LYS A 145 -9.55 32.70 4.63
C LYS A 145 -11.02 32.68 5.02
N GLY A 146 -11.31 32.16 6.22
CA GLY A 146 -12.67 32.09 6.76
C GLY A 146 -13.45 30.84 6.38
N GLU A 147 -12.89 29.96 5.54
CA GLU A 147 -13.46 28.63 5.34
C GLU A 147 -12.97 27.64 6.41
N PRO A 148 -13.85 26.76 6.92
CA PRO A 148 -13.44 25.72 7.85
C PRO A 148 -12.60 24.66 7.14
N LEU A 149 -11.70 24.03 7.90
CA LEU A 149 -11.00 22.83 7.47
C LEU A 149 -12.02 21.74 7.12
N LYS A 150 -11.92 21.19 5.90
CA LYS A 150 -12.76 20.10 5.41
C LYS A 150 -11.86 18.93 4.97
N PRO A 151 -12.38 17.68 4.98
CA PRO A 151 -11.67 16.57 4.39
C PRO A 151 -11.25 16.87 2.96
N LEU A 152 -10.02 16.51 2.58
CA LEU A 152 -9.46 16.70 1.24
C LEU A 152 -10.37 16.07 0.15
N SER A 153 -11.02 14.97 0.48
CA SER A 153 -12.00 14.27 -0.38
C SER A 153 -13.26 15.09 -0.70
N LYS A 154 -13.52 16.18 0.03
CA LYS A 154 -14.69 17.05 -0.15
C LYS A 154 -14.36 18.35 -0.89
N ILE A 155 -13.14 18.51 -1.42
CA ILE A 155 -12.83 19.63 -2.31
C ILE A 155 -13.58 19.45 -3.63
N VAL A 156 -14.22 20.53 -4.10
CA VAL A 156 -15.12 20.50 -5.25
C VAL A 156 -14.46 21.02 -6.53
N SER A 157 -13.42 21.86 -6.44
CA SER A 157 -12.73 22.42 -7.62
C SER A 157 -11.58 21.53 -8.08
N GLY A 158 -11.66 21.01 -9.31
CA GLY A 158 -10.62 20.18 -9.93
C GLY A 158 -9.26 20.88 -9.97
N GLY A 159 -9.22 22.15 -10.36
CA GLY A 159 -7.98 22.93 -10.41
C GLY A 159 -7.36 23.18 -9.03
N GLU A 160 -8.17 23.34 -7.98
CA GLU A 160 -7.63 23.43 -6.61
C GLU A 160 -7.03 22.10 -6.17
N LEU A 161 -7.73 20.98 -6.41
CA LEU A 161 -7.24 19.65 -6.07
C LEU A 161 -5.95 19.31 -6.81
N SER A 162 -5.84 19.65 -8.10
CA SER A 162 -4.63 19.45 -8.89
C SER A 162 -3.45 20.26 -8.35
N ARG A 163 -3.66 21.52 -7.92
CA ARG A 163 -2.60 22.33 -7.29
C ARG A 163 -2.17 21.80 -5.92
N ILE A 164 -3.12 21.34 -5.11
CA ILE A 164 -2.83 20.71 -3.82
C ILE A 164 -2.03 19.42 -4.04
N THR A 165 -2.43 18.63 -5.04
CA THR A 165 -1.72 17.41 -5.43
C THR A 165 -0.31 17.72 -5.93
N LEU A 166 -0.12 18.79 -6.71
CA LEU A 166 1.19 19.28 -7.15
C LEU A 166 2.09 19.63 -5.95
N ALA A 167 1.58 20.37 -4.97
CA ALA A 167 2.30 20.71 -3.73
C ALA A 167 2.67 19.47 -2.90
N MET A 168 1.80 18.47 -2.84
CA MET A 168 2.11 17.21 -2.18
C MET A 168 3.16 16.41 -2.96
N LYS A 169 3.08 16.40 -4.30
CA LYS A 169 4.03 15.68 -5.16
C LYS A 169 5.42 16.30 -5.14
N SER A 170 5.57 17.62 -5.01
CA SER A 170 6.90 18.23 -4.86
C SER A 170 7.61 17.78 -3.57
N ILE A 171 6.86 17.43 -2.53
CA ILE A 171 7.41 16.87 -1.29
C ILE A 171 7.72 15.38 -1.46
N PHE A 172 6.75 14.59 -1.94
CA PHE A 172 6.87 13.12 -1.93
C PHE A 172 7.70 12.52 -3.07
N THR A 173 7.83 13.21 -4.21
CA THR A 173 8.53 12.63 -5.38
C THR A 173 10.02 12.43 -5.12
N LYS A 174 10.60 13.14 -4.14
CA LYS A 174 11.99 12.89 -3.70
C LYS A 174 12.22 11.49 -3.16
N GLU A 175 11.21 10.96 -2.46
CA GLU A 175 11.26 9.67 -1.75
C GLU A 175 10.61 8.55 -2.59
N GLN A 176 9.86 8.90 -3.64
CA GLN A 176 9.12 7.95 -4.48
C GLN A 176 9.74 7.82 -5.86
N LEU A 177 10.13 6.59 -6.23
CA LEU A 177 10.54 6.22 -7.59
C LEU A 177 9.32 6.09 -8.52
N VAL A 178 8.58 7.18 -8.72
CA VAL A 178 7.53 7.22 -9.75
C VAL A 178 8.18 7.58 -11.08
N GLY A 179 8.00 6.74 -12.11
CA GLY A 179 8.62 6.99 -13.41
C GLY A 179 8.01 8.17 -14.19
N THR A 180 6.68 8.32 -14.14
CA THR A 180 5.96 9.34 -14.91
C THR A 180 4.76 9.88 -14.13
N ILE A 181 4.55 11.20 -14.16
CA ILE A 181 3.43 11.93 -13.56
C ILE A 181 2.75 12.75 -14.66
N ILE A 182 1.42 12.65 -14.74
CA ILE A 182 0.61 13.42 -15.68
C ILE A 182 -0.22 14.42 -14.86
N PHE A 183 -0.08 15.71 -15.18
CA PHE A 183 -0.92 16.77 -14.64
C PHE A 183 -1.93 17.23 -15.69
N ASP A 184 -3.20 17.08 -15.36
CA ASP A 184 -4.33 17.62 -16.13
C ASP A 184 -4.99 18.75 -15.33
N GLU A 185 -5.38 19.83 -16.02
CA GLU A 185 -6.09 21.00 -15.48
C GLU A 185 -5.48 21.73 -14.27
N VAL A 186 -4.21 21.48 -13.94
CA VAL A 186 -3.51 22.15 -12.84
C VAL A 186 -3.35 23.66 -13.06
N ASP A 187 -3.34 24.08 -14.31
CA ASP A 187 -3.25 25.47 -14.77
C ASP A 187 -4.64 26.08 -15.06
N THR A 188 -5.73 25.39 -14.72
CA THR A 188 -7.09 25.92 -14.89
C THR A 188 -7.39 27.04 -13.89
N GLY A 189 -7.90 28.17 -14.41
CA GLY A 189 -8.35 29.30 -13.61
C GLY A 189 -7.21 30.12 -12.97
N VAL A 190 -5.98 29.98 -13.46
CA VAL A 190 -4.80 30.72 -12.98
C VAL A 190 -4.11 31.46 -14.12
N SER A 191 -3.33 32.49 -13.79
CA SER A 191 -2.55 33.26 -14.75
C SER A 191 -1.38 33.99 -14.09
N GLY A 192 -0.49 34.55 -14.91
CA GLY A 192 0.64 35.36 -14.46
C GLY A 192 1.55 34.61 -13.47
N ARG A 193 1.83 35.24 -12.32
CA ARG A 193 2.74 34.70 -11.31
C ARG A 193 2.32 33.33 -10.76
N VAL A 194 1.01 33.05 -10.69
CA VAL A 194 0.51 31.75 -10.21
C VAL A 194 0.83 30.64 -11.20
N ALA A 195 0.64 30.91 -12.50
CA ALA A 195 1.00 29.98 -13.56
C ALA A 195 2.52 29.71 -13.59
N GLN A 196 3.33 30.76 -13.37
CA GLN A 196 4.79 30.61 -13.29
C GLN A 196 5.22 29.74 -12.10
N ALA A 197 4.59 29.92 -10.92
CA ALA A 197 4.89 29.11 -9.75
C ALA A 197 4.54 27.63 -9.95
N ILE A 198 3.39 27.36 -10.58
CA ILE A 198 2.98 25.99 -10.96
C ILE A 198 4.00 25.38 -11.91
N ALA A 199 4.38 26.11 -12.97
CA ALA A 199 5.35 25.66 -13.95
C ALA A 199 6.73 25.37 -13.32
N SER A 200 7.18 26.23 -12.41
CA SER A 200 8.41 26.01 -11.65
C SER A 200 8.35 24.76 -10.78
N LYS A 201 7.24 24.51 -10.07
CA LYS A 201 7.08 23.28 -9.29
C LYS A 201 7.02 22.03 -10.16
N MET A 202 6.37 22.08 -11.31
CA MET A 202 6.37 20.96 -12.27
C MET A 202 7.78 20.63 -12.74
N HIS A 203 8.56 21.64 -13.10
CA HIS A 203 9.94 21.46 -13.50
C HIS A 203 10.79 20.89 -12.36
N TYR A 204 10.61 21.40 -11.14
CA TYR A 204 11.31 20.84 -10.00
C TYR A 204 10.97 19.36 -9.77
N ILE A 205 9.73 18.94 -10.01
CA ILE A 205 9.34 17.53 -10.00
C ILE A 205 9.98 16.77 -11.18
N SER A 206 10.16 17.41 -12.33
CA SER A 206 10.71 16.76 -13.53
C SER A 206 12.15 16.28 -13.35
N GLU A 207 12.88 16.89 -12.42
CA GLU A 207 14.20 16.41 -12.02
C GLU A 207 14.16 14.97 -11.50
N TYR A 208 13.08 14.55 -10.85
CA TYR A 208 12.96 13.26 -10.19
C TYR A 208 12.06 12.25 -10.95
N ALA A 209 11.15 12.72 -11.79
CA ALA A 209 10.19 11.91 -12.53
C ALA A 209 9.83 12.55 -13.87
N GLN A 210 9.42 11.78 -14.89
CA GLN A 210 8.93 12.40 -16.12
C GLN A 210 7.60 13.12 -15.86
N VAL A 211 7.51 14.42 -16.19
CA VAL A 211 6.26 15.18 -16.06
C VAL A 211 5.64 15.46 -17.43
N LEU A 212 4.37 15.10 -17.59
CA LEU A 212 3.56 15.46 -18.76
C LEU A 212 2.45 16.40 -18.32
N SER A 213 2.29 17.52 -19.02
CA SER A 213 1.21 18.47 -18.79
C SER A 213 0.64 18.96 -20.12
N ILE A 214 -0.68 19.04 -20.19
CA ILE A 214 -1.40 19.69 -21.28
C ILE A 214 -1.75 21.08 -20.78
N THR A 215 -1.29 22.12 -21.49
CA THR A 215 -1.44 23.50 -21.05
C THR A 215 -1.76 24.42 -22.22
N HIS A 216 -2.45 25.51 -21.90
CA HIS A 216 -2.68 26.65 -22.79
C HIS A 216 -1.94 27.91 -22.32
N LEU A 217 -1.18 27.81 -21.22
CA LEU A 217 -0.47 28.94 -20.62
C LEU A 217 0.97 28.99 -21.11
N PRO A 218 1.43 30.12 -21.71
CA PRO A 218 2.80 30.25 -22.19
C PRO A 218 3.82 30.12 -21.06
N GLN A 219 3.47 30.52 -19.83
CA GLN A 219 4.34 30.35 -18.65
C GLN A 219 4.67 28.88 -18.40
N VAL A 220 3.67 28.00 -18.51
CA VAL A 220 3.87 26.55 -18.30
C VAL A 220 4.64 25.94 -19.46
N ALA A 221 4.24 26.21 -20.71
CA ALA A 221 4.91 25.69 -21.90
C ALA A 221 6.38 26.14 -22.01
N SER A 222 6.70 27.37 -21.57
CA SER A 222 8.07 27.91 -21.56
C SER A 222 9.01 27.21 -20.58
N MET A 223 8.50 26.50 -19.57
CA MET A 223 9.31 25.74 -18.61
C MET A 223 9.62 24.31 -19.06
N ALA A 224 8.93 23.80 -20.08
CA ALA A 224 9.10 22.42 -20.55
C ALA A 224 10.53 22.17 -21.10
N ASP A 225 11.03 20.94 -20.94
CA ASP A 225 12.22 20.45 -21.63
C ASP A 225 11.94 20.14 -23.10
N THR A 226 10.75 19.61 -23.38
CA THR A 226 10.27 19.29 -24.71
C THR A 226 8.89 19.90 -24.89
N HIS A 227 8.72 20.72 -25.92
CA HIS A 227 7.43 21.32 -26.26
C HIS A 227 6.82 20.57 -27.45
N ILE A 228 5.62 19.99 -27.24
CA ILE A 228 4.87 19.28 -28.27
C ILE A 228 3.65 20.11 -28.61
N HIS A 229 3.55 20.53 -29.86
CA HIS A 229 2.37 21.19 -30.39
C HIS A 229 1.35 20.17 -30.89
N ILE A 230 0.08 20.47 -30.61
CA ILE A 230 -1.06 19.63 -30.96
C ILE A 230 -1.96 20.44 -31.88
N GLU A 231 -2.12 19.99 -33.12
CA GLU A 231 -3.00 20.62 -34.09
C GLU A 231 -4.04 19.62 -34.63
N LYS A 232 -5.20 20.15 -35.00
CA LYS A 232 -6.24 19.41 -35.72
C LYS A 232 -6.18 19.79 -37.19
N VAL A 233 -5.96 18.81 -38.05
CA VAL A 233 -5.92 18.98 -39.51
C VAL A 233 -7.12 18.27 -40.12
N GLU A 234 -7.84 18.97 -40.99
CA GLU A 234 -8.97 18.41 -41.74
C GLU A 234 -8.47 17.87 -43.09
N GLU A 235 -8.62 16.57 -43.32
CA GLU A 235 -8.37 15.94 -44.61
C GLU A 235 -9.67 15.27 -45.11
N GLY A 236 -10.30 15.90 -46.11
CA GLY A 236 -11.59 15.46 -46.63
C GLY A 236 -12.73 15.65 -45.62
N GLU A 237 -13.42 14.57 -45.26
CA GLU A 237 -14.48 14.56 -44.23
C GLU A 237 -13.99 14.11 -42.84
N ARG A 238 -12.67 14.04 -42.61
CA ARG A 238 -12.10 13.58 -41.34
C ARG A 238 -11.14 14.59 -40.75
N THR A 239 -11.25 14.80 -39.44
CA THR A 239 -10.30 15.58 -38.65
C THR A 239 -9.30 14.63 -38.00
N HIS A 240 -8.01 14.87 -38.23
CA HIS A 240 -6.89 14.16 -37.63
C HIS A 240 -6.17 15.06 -36.63
N THR A 241 -5.68 14.50 -35.53
CA THR A 241 -4.81 15.23 -34.59
C THR A 241 -3.36 14.89 -34.89
N ILE A 242 -2.54 15.91 -35.10
CA ILE A 242 -1.10 15.78 -35.34
C ILE A 242 -0.35 16.30 -34.11
N LEU A 243 0.73 15.59 -33.75
CA LEU A 243 1.65 15.95 -32.68
C LEU A 243 3.00 16.27 -33.30
N LYS A 244 3.56 17.44 -33.00
CA LYS A 244 4.86 17.87 -33.50
C LYS A 244 5.75 18.35 -32.35
N VAL A 245 6.94 17.76 -32.24
CA VAL A 245 7.98 18.28 -31.34
C VAL A 245 8.57 19.53 -31.97
N MET A 246 8.58 20.62 -31.21
CA MET A 246 9.06 21.92 -31.67
C MET A 246 10.57 22.05 -31.45
N ASP A 247 11.26 22.64 -32.42
CA ASP A 247 12.62 23.16 -32.22
C ASP A 247 12.61 24.52 -31.48
N GLU A 248 13.78 25.14 -31.28
CA GLU A 248 13.88 26.40 -30.54
C GLU A 248 13.19 27.59 -31.22
N GLU A 249 13.24 27.68 -32.55
CA GLU A 249 12.61 28.76 -33.30
C GLU A 249 11.09 28.58 -33.29
N GLU A 250 10.62 27.38 -33.63
CA GLU A 250 9.20 27.00 -33.61
C GLU A 250 8.60 27.16 -32.21
N ARG A 251 9.36 26.81 -31.16
CA ARG A 251 8.95 27.02 -29.78
C ARG A 251 8.78 28.50 -29.46
N THR A 252 9.71 29.35 -29.91
CA THR A 252 9.63 30.80 -29.67
C THR A 252 8.40 31.39 -30.36
N GLU A 253 8.14 31.00 -31.61
CA GLU A 253 6.95 31.43 -32.36
C GLU A 253 5.65 30.97 -31.68
N GLU A 254 5.61 29.74 -31.19
CA GLU A 254 4.44 29.20 -30.52
C GLU A 254 4.16 29.90 -29.19
N ILE A 255 5.19 30.14 -28.37
CA ILE A 255 5.02 30.93 -27.14
C ILE A 255 4.55 32.35 -27.48
N ALA A 256 5.07 32.98 -28.54
CA ALA A 256 4.60 34.28 -29.00
C ALA A 256 3.13 34.24 -29.44
N ARG A 257 2.70 33.18 -30.13
CA ARG A 257 1.31 32.94 -30.52
C ARG A 257 0.41 32.76 -29.30
N MET A 258 0.84 31.99 -28.31
CA MET A 258 0.11 31.79 -27.04
C MET A 258 -0.05 33.10 -26.27
N LEU A 259 0.95 33.99 -26.31
CA LEU A 259 0.91 35.31 -25.67
C LEU A 259 0.00 36.30 -26.42
N SER A 260 0.03 36.33 -27.76
CA SER A 260 -0.69 37.34 -28.56
C SER A 260 -2.10 36.93 -28.97
N GLY A 261 -2.38 35.63 -28.97
CA GLY A 261 -3.68 35.02 -29.31
C GLY A 261 -4.08 35.08 -30.79
N THR A 262 -3.56 36.02 -31.59
CA THR A 262 -4.01 36.24 -32.97
C THR A 262 -2.91 36.59 -33.96
N THR A 263 -2.05 37.57 -33.66
CA THR A 263 -1.02 38.06 -34.60
C THR A 263 0.33 38.08 -33.93
N ILE A 264 1.31 37.41 -34.53
CA ILE A 264 2.70 37.47 -34.09
C ILE A 264 3.31 38.76 -34.63
N THR A 265 3.87 39.56 -33.73
CA THR A 265 4.58 40.80 -34.01
C THR A 265 6.02 40.68 -33.52
N ALA A 266 6.89 41.61 -33.92
CA ALA A 266 8.26 41.67 -33.42
C ALA A 266 8.30 41.78 -31.87
N LEU A 267 7.41 42.56 -31.26
CA LEU A 267 7.34 42.71 -29.80
C LEU A 267 6.87 41.44 -29.10
N THR A 268 5.91 40.70 -29.67
CA THR A 268 5.45 39.45 -29.06
C THR A 268 6.51 38.36 -29.14
N LEU A 269 7.30 38.33 -30.22
CA LEU A 269 8.47 37.45 -30.32
C LEU A 269 9.55 37.81 -29.31
N GLU A 270 9.80 39.11 -29.11
CA GLU A 270 10.77 39.58 -28.10
C GLU A 270 10.32 39.18 -26.68
N ASN A 271 9.04 39.37 -26.35
CA ASN A 271 8.47 38.94 -25.07
C ASN A 271 8.54 37.41 -24.89
N ALA A 272 8.29 36.63 -25.95
CA ALA A 272 8.44 35.18 -25.91
C ALA A 272 9.89 34.74 -25.62
N LYS A 273 10.88 35.41 -26.25
CA LYS A 273 12.30 35.17 -26.00
C LYS A 273 12.67 35.51 -24.56
N GLU A 274 12.21 36.64 -24.05
CA GLU A 274 12.44 37.04 -22.66
C GLU A 274 11.83 36.03 -21.68
N LEU A 275 10.60 35.57 -21.93
CA LEU A 275 9.96 34.53 -21.12
C LEU A 275 10.77 33.22 -21.12
N LEU A 276 11.24 32.77 -22.29
CA LEU A 276 12.09 31.58 -22.40
C LEU A 276 13.42 31.74 -21.65
N GLN A 277 14.02 32.93 -21.69
CA GLN A 277 15.25 33.23 -20.93
C GLN A 277 15.01 33.17 -19.42
N ILE A 278 13.93 33.80 -18.94
CA ILE A 278 13.53 33.74 -17.52
C ILE A 278 13.27 32.30 -17.10
N SER A 279 12.54 31.53 -17.92
CA SER A 279 12.25 30.14 -17.66
C SER A 279 13.54 29.32 -17.57
N ASN A 280 14.48 29.47 -18.51
CA ASN A 280 15.78 28.79 -18.44
C ASN A 280 16.58 29.12 -17.17
N ALA A 281 16.54 30.37 -16.69
CA ALA A 281 17.20 30.75 -15.44
C ALA A 281 16.55 30.04 -14.22
N ILE A 282 15.22 29.97 -14.18
CA ILE A 282 14.48 29.26 -13.12
C ILE A 282 14.77 27.76 -13.16
N LYS A 283 14.85 27.16 -14.37
CA LYS A 283 15.21 25.74 -14.54
C LYS A 283 16.57 25.44 -13.91
N GLN A 284 17.59 26.25 -14.21
CA GLN A 284 18.93 26.10 -13.64
C GLN A 284 18.96 26.22 -12.11
N GLU A 285 18.15 27.10 -11.53
CA GLU A 285 18.01 27.21 -10.08
C GLU A 285 17.38 25.94 -9.48
N ASN A 286 16.35 25.40 -10.13
CA ASN A 286 15.70 24.16 -9.72
C ASN A 286 16.65 22.96 -9.81
N ASP A 287 17.45 22.85 -10.88
CA ASP A 287 18.44 21.79 -11.08
C ASP A 287 19.48 21.83 -9.95
N THR A 288 20.01 23.02 -9.67
CA THR A 288 21.00 23.23 -8.60
C THR A 288 20.44 22.84 -7.24
N ARG A 289 19.18 23.20 -6.97
CA ARG A 289 18.49 22.82 -5.73
C ARG A 289 18.31 21.31 -5.65
N ALA A 290 17.85 20.66 -6.72
CA ALA A 290 17.65 19.21 -6.75
C ALA A 290 18.97 18.45 -6.57
N GLU A 291 20.05 18.90 -7.20
CA GLU A 291 21.39 18.34 -6.99
C GLU A 291 21.88 18.47 -5.55
N GLY A 292 21.62 19.61 -4.90
CA GLY A 292 21.99 19.84 -3.50
C GLY A 292 21.25 18.93 -2.53
N GLU A 293 20.00 18.58 -2.83
CA GLU A 293 19.18 17.70 -2.01
C GLU A 293 19.45 16.20 -2.24
N ARG A 294 20.10 15.84 -3.35
CA ARG A 294 20.53 14.46 -3.66
C ARG A 294 21.84 14.05 -2.97
N LYS A 295 22.65 15.01 -2.52
CA LYS A 295 23.96 14.78 -1.88
C LYS A 295 23.83 14.63 -0.37
#